data_AF-A0A9E0VFM7-F1
#
_entry.id   AF-A0A9E0VFM7-F1
#
_cell.length_a   1.000
_cell.length_b   1.000
_cell.length_c   1.000
_cell.angle_alpha   90.00
_cell.angle_beta   90.00
_cell.angle_gamma   90.00
#
_symmetry.space_group_name_H-M   'P 1'
#
loop_
_entity.id
_entity.type
_entity.pdbx_description
1 polymer ?
#
loop_
_entity_poly.entity_id
_entity_poly.type
_entity_poly.pdbx_seq_one_letter_code
_entity_poly.pdbx_strand_id
1 'polypeptide(L)'
;RANTILSWSKLSYVNSQNYFRRAVRLFDGDTLSTTGAAGKLSPRKGITIATENPLFIWGNYNTTGVDAIPVNGSTLNDGGYLGAQVPASIVCDAIFPLSRTWFDASSALYPEGAGNGNTYRIADENLPGTSASTSVRAAIIAGTTITSLTQKPGRDADGMRRNGGIHNFPRFMEQWVCNDGSCPWNYTGSFVPLFHSTQAVAQHEDFRNVIYSPPRRNWSFDIAFLTPNNLPPGTPFFQFTQPTAFRQSLR
;
A
#
# COMPACT_ATOMS: atom_id res chain seq x y z
N ARG A 1 -8.77 12.67 0.64
CA ARG A 1 -8.51 13.39 1.93
C ARG A 1 -7.41 12.68 2.72
N ALA A 2 -6.85 13.31 3.77
CA ALA A 2 -5.84 12.71 4.65
C ALA A 2 -6.09 13.06 6.12
N ASN A 3 -5.92 12.11 7.05
CA ASN A 3 -5.98 12.35 8.50
C ASN A 3 -4.89 11.57 9.25
N THR A 4 -4.50 12.07 10.43
CA THR A 4 -3.63 11.34 11.37
C THR A 4 -4.48 10.47 12.29
N ILE A 5 -4.12 9.19 12.41
CA ILE A 5 -4.72 8.23 13.33
C ILE A 5 -3.78 8.04 14.52
N LEU A 6 -4.35 8.01 15.73
CA LEU A 6 -3.64 7.72 16.98
C LEU A 6 -3.99 6.30 17.44
N SER A 7 -3.01 5.52 17.89
CA SER A 7 -3.27 4.21 18.50
C SER A 7 -3.84 4.34 19.92
N TRP A 8 -4.66 3.36 20.32
CA TRP A 8 -5.39 3.38 21.60
C TRP A 8 -4.44 3.23 22.80
N SER A 9 -4.71 3.97 23.88
CA SER A 9 -3.73 4.20 24.96
C SER A 9 -3.81 3.24 26.15
N LYS A 10 -4.73 2.26 26.15
CA LYS A 10 -4.96 1.33 27.28
C LYS A 10 -5.12 -0.12 26.84
N LEU A 11 -4.02 -0.86 26.65
CA LEU A 11 -3.96 -2.32 26.84
C LEU A 11 -2.49 -2.82 26.83
N SER A 12 -1.79 -2.63 27.96
CA SER A 12 -0.71 -3.48 28.53
C SER A 12 0.27 -2.65 29.35
N TYR A 13 0.58 -3.13 30.55
CA TYR A 13 1.52 -2.49 31.50
C TYR A 13 3.00 -2.77 31.14
N VAL A 14 3.27 -3.31 29.95
CA VAL A 14 4.55 -3.99 29.62
C VAL A 14 5.11 -3.60 28.24
N ASN A 15 4.37 -2.84 27.41
CA ASN A 15 4.82 -2.49 26.07
C ASN A 15 4.95 -0.97 25.87
N SER A 16 6.09 -0.43 26.28
CA SER A 16 6.50 0.98 26.10
C SER A 16 6.92 1.27 24.66
N GLN A 17 5.97 1.14 23.71
CA GLN A 17 6.10 1.71 22.37
C GLN A 17 6.10 3.24 22.49
N ASN A 18 7.29 3.80 22.70
CA ASN A 18 7.50 5.20 23.09
C ASN A 18 7.59 6.17 21.89
N TYR A 19 7.90 5.68 20.68
CA TYR A 19 8.31 6.57 19.58
C TYR A 19 7.31 6.70 18.44
N PHE A 20 6.51 5.67 18.13
CA PHE A 20 5.66 5.68 16.93
C PHE A 20 4.26 5.13 17.20
N ARG A 21 3.27 6.04 17.30
CA ARG A 21 1.84 5.74 17.53
C ARG A 21 0.91 6.45 16.55
N ARG A 22 1.48 6.97 15.46
CA ARG A 22 0.79 7.79 14.47
C ARG A 22 0.81 7.05 13.13
N ALA A 23 -0.31 7.06 12.44
CA ALA A 23 -0.38 6.68 11.04
C ALA A 23 -1.09 7.79 10.27
N VAL A 24 -0.88 7.85 8.96
CA VAL A 24 -1.71 8.66 8.06
C VAL A 24 -2.71 7.73 7.38
N ARG A 25 -3.99 8.11 7.28
CA ARG A 25 -4.93 7.43 6.39
C ARG A 25 -5.38 8.37 5.28
N LEU A 26 -5.37 7.85 4.06
CA LEU A 26 -6.02 8.44 2.91
C LEU A 26 -7.39 7.79 2.74
N PHE A 27 -8.41 8.62 2.62
CA PHE A 27 -9.81 8.24 2.46
C PHE A 27 -10.48 9.27 1.55
N ASP A 28 -11.60 8.94 0.91
CA ASP A 28 -12.18 9.76 -0.17
C ASP A 28 -11.10 10.12 -1.21
N GLY A 29 -10.40 9.09 -1.70
CA GLY A 29 -9.26 9.19 -2.61
C GLY A 29 -9.60 8.92 -4.08
N ASP A 30 -10.79 8.38 -4.35
CA ASP A 30 -11.22 7.87 -5.67
C ASP A 30 -11.02 8.91 -6.77
N THR A 31 -11.48 10.15 -6.56
CA THR A 31 -11.27 11.28 -7.46
C THR A 31 -10.20 12.22 -6.95
N LEU A 32 -9.10 12.29 -7.70
CA LEU A 32 -8.12 13.36 -7.58
C LEU A 32 -8.37 14.42 -8.65
N SER A 33 -8.28 15.69 -8.26
CA SER A 33 -8.39 16.84 -9.16
C SER A 33 -7.43 17.94 -8.74
N THR A 34 -6.68 18.52 -9.67
CA THR A 34 -5.77 19.63 -9.41
C THR A 34 -6.27 20.91 -10.06
N THR A 35 -6.92 21.76 -9.26
CA THR A 35 -7.42 23.08 -9.67
C THR A 35 -6.56 24.19 -9.06
N GLY A 36 -6.33 25.26 -9.82
CA GLY A 36 -5.58 26.43 -9.36
C GLY A 36 -5.51 27.51 -10.42
N ALA A 37 -5.25 28.75 -9.99
CA ALA A 37 -5.11 29.88 -10.90
C ALA A 37 -3.89 29.72 -11.84
N ALA A 38 -3.88 30.45 -12.95
CA ALA A 38 -2.77 30.44 -13.90
C ALA A 38 -1.43 30.71 -13.20
N GLY A 39 -0.41 29.90 -13.50
CA GLY A 39 0.92 29.99 -12.89
C GLY A 39 1.03 29.55 -11.42
N LYS A 40 -0.06 29.07 -10.78
CA LYS A 40 -0.01 28.59 -9.37
C LYS A 40 0.22 27.08 -9.22
N LEU A 41 -0.05 26.29 -10.26
CA LEU A 41 0.24 24.85 -10.28
C LEU A 41 1.57 24.58 -10.98
N SER A 42 2.26 23.52 -10.56
CA SER A 42 3.41 23.00 -11.31
C SER A 42 2.97 22.51 -12.69
N PRO A 43 3.85 22.50 -13.71
CA PRO A 43 3.52 22.02 -15.05
C PRO A 43 2.95 20.58 -15.07
N ARG A 44 3.35 19.76 -14.08
CA ARG A 44 2.93 18.35 -13.94
C ARG A 44 1.54 18.18 -13.28
N LYS A 45 0.97 19.23 -12.68
CA LYS A 45 -0.37 19.26 -12.06
C LYS A 45 -0.73 17.99 -11.25
N GLY A 46 0.21 17.51 -10.44
CA GLY A 46 0.09 16.30 -9.63
C GLY A 46 0.06 16.56 -8.13
N ILE A 47 -0.01 15.49 -7.34
CA ILE A 47 0.03 15.52 -5.87
C ILE A 47 1.01 14.49 -5.33
N THR A 48 1.71 14.86 -4.25
CA THR A 48 2.64 13.98 -3.53
C THR A 48 2.33 14.06 -2.06
N ILE A 49 2.10 12.91 -1.44
CA ILE A 49 1.81 12.80 -0.01
C ILE A 49 3.03 12.14 0.64
N ALA A 50 3.76 12.91 1.43
CA ALA A 50 4.93 12.44 2.16
C ALA A 50 4.67 12.41 3.67
N THR A 51 5.06 11.33 4.33
CA THR A 51 5.02 11.19 5.79
C THR A 51 6.13 10.26 6.28
N GLU A 52 6.62 10.49 7.48
CA GLU A 52 7.55 9.59 8.19
C GLU A 52 6.88 8.34 8.76
N ASN A 53 5.54 8.27 8.71
CA ASN A 53 4.73 7.24 9.38
C ASN A 53 4.20 6.19 8.39
N PRO A 54 3.70 5.03 8.88
CA PRO A 54 2.85 4.14 8.12
C PRO A 54 1.66 4.90 7.52
N LEU A 55 1.36 4.59 6.25
CA LEU A 55 0.24 5.17 5.54
C LEU A 55 -0.76 4.09 5.14
N PHE A 56 -2.04 4.35 5.41
CA PHE A 56 -3.17 3.53 5.02
C PHE A 56 -3.87 4.16 3.82
N ILE A 57 -4.21 3.37 2.81
CA ILE A 57 -5.10 3.80 1.72
C ILE A 57 -6.43 3.09 1.92
N TRP A 58 -7.50 3.84 2.18
CA TRP A 58 -8.84 3.29 2.36
C TRP A 58 -9.65 3.38 1.06
N GLY A 59 -9.96 2.21 0.50
CA GLY A 59 -10.72 2.06 -0.72
C GLY A 59 -9.96 2.58 -1.94
N ASN A 60 -10.71 3.16 -2.87
CA ASN A 60 -10.15 3.64 -4.12
C ASN A 60 -9.28 4.89 -3.93
N TYR A 61 -8.19 4.97 -4.71
CA TYR A 61 -7.31 6.13 -4.74
C TYR A 61 -6.85 6.41 -6.18
N ASN A 62 -7.20 7.59 -6.71
CA ASN A 62 -6.91 8.01 -8.09
C ASN A 62 -7.47 7.03 -9.14
N THR A 63 -8.66 6.50 -8.84
CA THR A 63 -9.30 5.36 -9.52
C THR A 63 -10.82 5.56 -9.74
N THR A 64 -11.21 6.82 -10.00
CA THR A 64 -12.57 7.22 -10.42
C THR A 64 -13.07 6.52 -11.68
N GLY A 65 -14.24 5.90 -11.58
CA GLY A 65 -14.93 5.33 -12.73
C GLY A 65 -14.18 4.15 -13.35
N VAL A 66 -13.52 3.34 -12.52
CA VAL A 66 -13.12 1.98 -12.90
C VAL A 66 -14.38 1.14 -13.06
N ASP A 67 -14.72 0.83 -14.32
CA ASP A 67 -15.91 0.08 -14.70
C ASP A 67 -15.60 -1.32 -15.25
N ALA A 68 -14.37 -1.53 -15.75
CA ALA A 68 -13.86 -2.83 -16.16
C ALA A 68 -12.35 -2.96 -15.86
N ILE A 69 -11.93 -4.18 -15.52
CA ILE A 69 -10.52 -4.59 -15.52
C ILE A 69 -10.33 -5.42 -16.80
N PRO A 70 -9.25 -5.21 -17.59
CA PRO A 70 -8.98 -6.00 -18.78
C PRO A 70 -8.97 -7.51 -18.51
N VAL A 71 -9.65 -8.26 -19.38
CA VAL A 71 -9.58 -9.72 -19.36
C VAL A 71 -8.13 -10.12 -19.68
N ASN A 72 -7.56 -11.00 -18.85
CA ASN A 72 -6.16 -11.48 -18.84
C ASN A 72 -5.14 -10.73 -17.96
N GLY A 73 -5.51 -9.65 -17.24
CA GLY A 73 -4.67 -9.15 -16.14
C GLY A 73 -4.73 -7.65 -15.88
N SER A 74 -3.98 -7.21 -14.87
CA SER A 74 -3.91 -5.80 -14.46
C SER A 74 -3.32 -4.95 -15.56
N THR A 75 -4.13 -4.05 -16.10
CA THR A 75 -3.73 -2.65 -16.13
C THR A 75 -4.92 -1.72 -15.89
N LEU A 76 -4.67 -0.55 -15.31
CA LEU A 76 -5.46 0.67 -15.54
C LEU A 76 -4.89 1.48 -16.75
N ASN A 77 -4.05 0.84 -17.57
CA ASN A 77 -3.36 1.44 -18.72
C ASN A 77 -4.14 1.22 -20.02
N ASP A 78 -4.85 0.09 -20.15
CA ASP A 78 -5.47 -0.38 -21.41
C ASP A 78 -6.93 0.10 -21.58
N GLY A 79 -7.41 0.98 -20.69
CA GLY A 79 -8.79 1.48 -20.66
C GLY A 79 -9.48 1.22 -19.31
N GLY A 80 -10.81 1.35 -19.29
CA GLY A 80 -11.60 1.17 -18.07
C GLY A 80 -11.41 2.27 -17.03
N TYR A 81 -11.14 3.51 -17.47
CA TYR A 81 -10.91 4.65 -16.59
C TYR A 81 -11.58 5.93 -17.12
N LEU A 82 -12.53 6.47 -16.34
CA LEU A 82 -13.29 7.68 -16.72
C LEU A 82 -12.80 8.96 -16.02
N GLY A 83 -11.96 8.82 -14.98
CA GLY A 83 -11.45 9.95 -14.21
C GLY A 83 -10.26 10.69 -14.82
N ALA A 84 -9.91 11.83 -14.21
CA ALA A 84 -8.65 12.50 -14.48
C ALA A 84 -7.47 11.64 -13.98
N GLN A 85 -6.51 11.35 -14.86
CA GLN A 85 -5.31 10.57 -14.53
C GLN A 85 -4.23 11.41 -13.82
N VAL A 86 -4.55 12.02 -12.68
CA VAL A 86 -3.63 12.90 -11.94
C VAL A 86 -2.32 12.18 -11.57
N PRO A 87 -1.14 12.77 -11.86
CA PRO A 87 0.14 12.25 -11.37
C PRO A 87 0.18 12.27 -9.84
N ALA A 88 0.10 11.09 -9.23
CA ALA A 88 0.04 10.93 -7.78
C ALA A 88 1.20 10.09 -7.25
N SER A 89 1.83 10.53 -6.16
CA SER A 89 2.75 9.68 -5.40
C SER A 89 2.54 9.72 -3.90
N ILE A 90 3.01 8.65 -3.26
CA ILE A 90 2.97 8.42 -1.82
C ILE A 90 4.39 8.06 -1.36
N VAL A 91 4.85 8.72 -0.30
CA VAL A 91 6.13 8.47 0.36
C VAL A 91 5.84 8.24 1.84
N CYS A 92 6.08 7.04 2.35
CA CYS A 92 5.68 6.63 3.71
C CYS A 92 6.63 5.58 4.31
N ASP A 93 6.59 5.36 5.62
CA ASP A 93 7.40 4.29 6.25
C ASP A 93 7.02 2.90 5.71
N ALA A 94 5.72 2.65 5.57
CA ALA A 94 5.16 1.42 5.04
C ALA A 94 3.72 1.67 4.54
N ILE A 95 3.29 0.94 3.51
CA ILE A 95 1.99 1.12 2.88
C ILE A 95 1.01 -0.01 3.23
N PHE A 96 -0.20 0.38 3.64
CA PHE A 96 -1.26 -0.52 4.11
C PHE A 96 -2.55 -0.28 3.33
N PRO A 97 -2.84 -1.05 2.26
CA PRO A 97 -4.14 -0.99 1.59
C PRO A 97 -5.24 -1.55 2.50
N LEU A 98 -6.36 -0.82 2.56
CA LEU A 98 -7.62 -1.23 3.19
C LEU A 98 -8.73 -1.21 2.13
N SER A 99 -9.58 -2.22 2.12
CA SER A 99 -10.65 -2.39 1.15
C SER A 99 -11.72 -1.31 1.25
N ARG A 100 -12.58 -1.20 0.23
CA ARG A 100 -13.75 -0.29 0.24
C ARG A 100 -14.73 -0.64 1.36
N THR A 101 -14.79 -1.90 1.79
CA THR A 101 -15.67 -2.38 2.88
C THR A 101 -15.00 -2.39 4.25
N TRP A 102 -13.77 -1.85 4.40
CA TRP A 102 -13.10 -1.77 5.70
C TRP A 102 -13.95 -1.07 6.75
N PHE A 103 -14.05 -1.68 7.93
CA PHE A 103 -14.79 -1.15 9.08
C PHE A 103 -13.91 -1.12 10.33
N ASP A 104 -13.62 0.08 10.83
CA ASP A 104 -12.70 0.28 11.96
C ASP A 104 -13.13 -0.48 13.22
N ALA A 105 -14.42 -0.57 13.51
CA ALA A 105 -14.89 -1.25 14.72
C ALA A 105 -14.61 -2.76 14.71
N SER A 106 -14.60 -3.41 13.54
CA SER A 106 -14.16 -4.82 13.43
C SER A 106 -12.70 -4.99 13.84
N SER A 107 -11.83 -4.03 13.48
CA SER A 107 -10.42 -4.06 13.90
C SER A 107 -10.23 -3.79 15.39
N ALA A 108 -11.11 -3.01 16.01
CA ALA A 108 -11.07 -2.68 17.43
C ALA A 108 -11.64 -3.80 18.32
N LEU A 109 -12.72 -4.46 17.89
CA LEU A 109 -13.33 -5.59 18.60
C LEU A 109 -12.54 -6.89 18.41
N TYR A 110 -11.92 -7.07 17.23
CA TYR A 110 -11.24 -8.30 16.84
C TYR A 110 -9.82 -8.02 16.29
N PRO A 111 -8.90 -7.45 17.12
CA PRO A 111 -7.55 -7.06 16.69
C PRO A 111 -6.70 -8.25 16.25
N GLU A 112 -6.87 -9.40 16.91
CA GLU A 112 -6.28 -10.71 16.56
C GLU A 112 -7.31 -11.62 15.85
N GLY A 113 -8.41 -11.03 15.33
CA GLY A 113 -9.61 -11.72 14.85
C GLY A 113 -10.35 -12.51 15.93
N ALA A 114 -11.06 -13.56 15.53
CA ALA A 114 -11.91 -14.33 16.43
C ALA A 114 -11.15 -15.47 17.15
N GLY A 115 -11.46 -15.69 18.43
CA GLY A 115 -10.95 -16.84 19.19
C GLY A 115 -11.41 -18.22 18.66
N ASN A 116 -12.38 -18.26 17.74
CA ASN A 116 -12.83 -19.48 17.05
C ASN A 116 -12.33 -19.59 15.59
N GLY A 117 -11.45 -18.69 15.13
CA GLY A 117 -10.93 -18.68 13.76
C GLY A 117 -11.82 -18.00 12.72
N ASN A 118 -12.98 -17.44 13.09
CA ASN A 118 -13.82 -16.67 12.17
C ASN A 118 -13.14 -15.36 11.72
N THR A 119 -13.41 -15.00 10.47
CA THR A 119 -13.01 -13.74 9.84
C THR A 119 -13.96 -12.61 10.20
N TYR A 120 -13.43 -11.47 10.68
CA TYR A 120 -14.21 -10.25 10.90
C TYR A 120 -13.73 -9.04 10.07
N ARG A 121 -12.71 -9.25 9.22
CA ARG A 121 -12.13 -8.25 8.32
C ARG A 121 -12.03 -8.83 6.91
N ILE A 122 -13.18 -9.15 6.32
CA ILE A 122 -13.25 -9.57 4.92
C ILE A 122 -13.07 -8.32 4.06
N ALA A 123 -12.03 -8.30 3.24
CA ALA A 123 -11.82 -7.23 2.28
C ALA A 123 -12.81 -7.38 1.12
N ASP A 124 -13.44 -6.28 0.73
CA ASP A 124 -14.34 -6.22 -0.42
C ASP A 124 -15.45 -7.31 -0.35
N GLU A 125 -16.08 -7.41 0.82
CA GLU A 125 -17.17 -8.36 1.07
C GLU A 125 -18.42 -8.01 0.25
N ASN A 126 -19.10 -9.02 -0.29
CA ASN A 126 -20.36 -8.88 -1.02
C ASN A 126 -20.35 -7.90 -2.22
N LEU A 127 -19.19 -7.71 -2.85
CA LEU A 127 -19.12 -6.90 -4.08
C LEU A 127 -19.94 -7.53 -5.22
N PRO A 128 -20.65 -6.71 -6.02
CA PRO A 128 -21.41 -7.18 -7.19
C PRO A 128 -20.52 -7.57 -8.39
N GLY A 129 -19.22 -7.28 -8.35
CA GLY A 129 -18.28 -7.60 -9.42
C GLY A 129 -16.93 -6.89 -9.28
N THR A 130 -16.02 -7.15 -10.21
CA THR A 130 -14.65 -6.59 -10.23
C THR A 130 -14.61 -5.07 -10.39
N SER A 131 -15.61 -4.46 -11.04
CA SER A 131 -15.77 -3.00 -11.12
C SER A 131 -15.94 -2.33 -9.76
N ALA A 132 -16.44 -3.05 -8.76
CA ALA A 132 -16.61 -2.54 -7.40
C ALA A 132 -15.39 -2.79 -6.50
N SER A 133 -14.31 -3.40 -7.02
CA SER A 133 -13.12 -3.81 -6.25
C SER A 133 -12.11 -2.70 -6.03
N THR A 134 -11.43 -2.78 -4.89
CA THR A 134 -10.49 -1.77 -4.41
C THR A 134 -9.31 -1.61 -5.36
N SER A 135 -9.19 -0.40 -5.91
CA SER A 135 -8.24 -0.08 -6.97
C SER A 135 -7.42 1.15 -6.60
N VAL A 136 -6.09 1.13 -6.81
CA VAL A 136 -5.17 2.21 -6.42
C VAL A 136 -4.24 2.59 -7.58
N ARG A 137 -4.11 3.90 -7.85
CA ARG A 137 -3.16 4.42 -8.85
C ARG A 137 -2.21 5.47 -8.29
N ALA A 138 -0.98 5.07 -7.97
CA ALA A 138 0.07 5.97 -7.45
C ALA A 138 1.48 5.40 -7.65
N ALA A 139 2.50 6.25 -7.76
CA ALA A 139 3.87 5.84 -7.46
C ALA A 139 4.04 5.77 -5.93
N ILE A 140 4.63 4.69 -5.40
CA ILE A 140 4.74 4.48 -3.95
C ILE A 140 6.19 4.18 -3.58
N ILE A 141 6.80 5.12 -2.86
CA ILE A 141 8.08 4.93 -2.15
C ILE A 141 7.73 4.51 -0.72
N ALA A 142 8.16 3.32 -0.31
CA ALA A 142 7.92 2.84 1.05
C ALA A 142 9.01 1.87 1.53
N GLY A 143 9.07 1.67 2.85
CA GLY A 143 10.02 0.79 3.50
C GLY A 143 9.56 -0.67 3.57
N THR A 144 10.45 -1.58 3.18
CA THR A 144 10.27 -3.03 3.35
C THR A 144 10.73 -3.49 4.73
N THR A 145 10.31 -4.67 5.19
CA THR A 145 10.91 -5.31 6.36
C THR A 145 12.25 -5.97 5.98
N ILE A 146 13.08 -6.27 6.99
CA ILE A 146 14.39 -6.91 6.78
C ILE A 146 14.22 -8.43 6.67
N THR A 147 14.70 -9.05 5.59
CA THR A 147 14.98 -10.50 5.54
C THR A 147 16.09 -10.80 6.55
N SER A 148 15.75 -11.39 7.71
CA SER A 148 16.46 -11.16 8.98
C SER A 148 17.53 -12.20 9.38
N LEU A 149 17.47 -13.44 8.87
CA LEU A 149 18.27 -14.61 9.31
C LEU A 149 18.20 -15.03 10.81
N THR A 150 17.86 -14.17 11.77
CA THR A 150 17.79 -14.52 13.21
C THR A 150 16.53 -14.07 13.95
N GLN A 151 15.99 -12.86 13.73
CA GLN A 151 14.82 -12.32 14.47
C GLN A 151 13.74 -11.71 13.54
N LYS A 152 12.98 -12.64 12.93
CA LYS A 152 11.68 -12.59 12.18
C LYS A 152 11.21 -11.29 11.49
N PRO A 153 10.96 -11.39 10.17
CA PRO A 153 9.57 -11.46 9.65
C PRO A 153 9.18 -12.85 9.07
N GLY A 154 7.87 -13.18 8.99
CA GLY A 154 7.33 -14.54 8.67
C GLY A 154 7.21 -14.88 7.16
N ARG A 155 6.51 -15.95 6.71
CA ARG A 155 5.84 -17.12 7.34
C ARG A 155 6.56 -18.45 7.02
N ASP A 156 6.45 -19.45 7.91
CA ASP A 156 7.06 -20.79 7.78
C ASP A 156 6.78 -21.78 8.95
N ALA A 157 6.75 -23.08 8.67
CA ALA A 157 6.82 -24.09 9.74
C ALA A 157 8.26 -24.43 10.18
N ASP A 158 9.28 -23.68 9.70
CA ASP A 158 10.70 -23.70 10.13
C ASP A 158 11.59 -22.73 9.29
N GLY A 159 11.23 -22.46 8.02
CA GLY A 159 11.88 -21.52 7.09
C GLY A 159 11.72 -20.00 7.34
N MET A 160 12.00 -19.53 8.55
CA MET A 160 11.80 -18.14 9.00
C MET A 160 12.61 -17.08 8.21
N ARG A 161 12.18 -15.81 8.36
CA ARG A 161 12.95 -14.58 8.10
C ARG A 161 13.02 -14.05 6.65
N ARG A 162 11.97 -14.13 5.84
CA ARG A 162 11.92 -13.48 4.51
C ARG A 162 10.94 -12.31 4.50
N ASN A 163 11.33 -11.18 3.90
CA ASN A 163 10.40 -10.07 3.67
C ASN A 163 9.33 -10.39 2.59
N GLY A 164 9.59 -11.36 1.71
CA GLY A 164 8.79 -11.66 0.51
C GLY A 164 9.16 -10.79 -0.69
N GLY A 165 9.70 -9.58 -0.48
CA GLY A 165 9.98 -8.65 -1.56
C GLY A 165 8.69 -8.04 -2.08
N ILE A 166 8.56 -7.86 -3.41
CA ILE A 166 7.50 -7.05 -3.99
C ILE A 166 6.09 -7.51 -3.61
N HIS A 167 5.85 -8.83 -3.50
CA HIS A 167 4.54 -9.38 -3.19
C HIS A 167 4.04 -9.03 -1.77
N ASN A 168 4.94 -8.55 -0.89
CA ASN A 168 4.65 -8.09 0.47
C ASN A 168 5.10 -6.62 0.68
N PHE A 169 5.34 -5.87 -0.40
CA PHE A 169 5.63 -4.44 -0.32
C PHE A 169 4.41 -3.65 0.21
N PRO A 170 3.18 -3.86 -0.30
CA PRO A 170 1.96 -3.51 0.41
C PRO A 170 1.65 -4.55 1.48
N ARG A 171 1.17 -4.07 2.63
CA ARG A 171 0.88 -4.90 3.81
C ARG A 171 -0.62 -4.90 4.07
N PHE A 172 -1.25 -6.05 3.87
CA PHE A 172 -2.69 -6.20 4.02
C PHE A 172 -3.05 -6.52 5.48
N MET A 173 -4.11 -5.91 5.99
CA MET A 173 -4.63 -6.13 7.36
C MET A 173 -6.06 -6.69 7.36
N GLU A 174 -6.43 -7.31 6.24
CA GLU A 174 -7.71 -7.92 5.95
C GLU A 174 -7.49 -9.29 5.33
N GLN A 175 -8.54 -10.08 5.27
CA GLN A 175 -8.59 -11.30 4.50
C GLN A 175 -9.24 -11.02 3.13
N TRP A 176 -8.45 -11.13 2.06
CA TRP A 176 -8.89 -10.89 0.68
C TRP A 176 -9.44 -12.17 0.05
N VAL A 177 -10.42 -12.76 0.74
CA VAL A 177 -11.20 -13.93 0.32
C VAL A 177 -12.68 -13.56 0.29
N CYS A 178 -13.26 -13.49 -0.89
CA CYS A 178 -14.66 -13.14 -1.12
C CYS A 178 -15.33 -14.25 -1.95
N ASN A 179 -16.57 -14.00 -2.39
CA ASN A 179 -17.50 -15.01 -2.92
C ASN A 179 -16.96 -15.81 -4.13
N ASP A 180 -15.96 -15.32 -4.88
CA ASP A 180 -15.30 -15.99 -6.01
C ASP A 180 -13.99 -16.73 -5.64
N GLY A 181 -13.58 -16.70 -4.37
CA GLY A 181 -12.36 -17.30 -3.85
C GLY A 181 -11.36 -16.28 -3.32
N SER A 182 -10.77 -15.44 -4.18
CA SER A 182 -9.76 -14.45 -3.78
C SER A 182 -9.95 -13.11 -4.47
N CYS A 183 -10.17 -12.07 -3.66
CA CYS A 183 -10.48 -10.72 -4.13
C CYS A 183 -9.26 -10.10 -4.82
N PRO A 184 -9.44 -9.43 -5.96
CA PRO A 184 -8.39 -8.63 -6.54
C PRO A 184 -8.14 -7.38 -5.70
N TRP A 185 -6.86 -7.07 -5.46
CA TRP A 185 -6.46 -5.70 -5.16
C TRP A 185 -5.72 -5.15 -6.36
N ASN A 186 -6.32 -4.14 -7.01
CA ASN A 186 -5.81 -3.61 -8.27
C ASN A 186 -4.86 -2.46 -8.01
N TYR A 187 -3.70 -2.51 -8.65
CA TYR A 187 -2.70 -1.46 -8.52
C TYR A 187 -2.05 -1.18 -9.87
N THR A 188 -2.00 0.09 -10.23
CA THR A 188 -1.20 0.59 -11.36
C THR A 188 -0.33 1.73 -10.87
N GLY A 189 0.98 1.62 -11.04
CA GLY A 189 1.87 2.59 -10.42
C GLY A 189 3.34 2.27 -10.58
N SER A 190 4.11 2.61 -9.55
CA SER A 190 5.52 2.23 -9.46
C SER A 190 5.87 2.02 -7.99
N PHE A 191 6.09 0.76 -7.60
CA PHE A 191 6.61 0.43 -6.26
C PHE A 191 8.12 0.66 -6.21
N VAL A 192 8.59 1.41 -5.22
CA VAL A 192 10.00 1.81 -5.10
C VAL A 192 10.50 1.55 -3.66
N PRO A 193 11.03 0.35 -3.38
CA PRO A 193 11.59 0.01 -2.07
C PRO A 193 12.98 0.62 -1.88
N LEU A 194 13.05 1.85 -1.34
CA LEU A 194 14.32 2.58 -1.14
C LEU A 194 15.00 2.32 0.20
N PHE A 195 14.27 1.84 1.21
CA PHE A 195 14.78 1.70 2.59
C PHE A 195 14.06 0.58 3.35
N HIS A 196 14.51 0.33 4.59
CA HIS A 196 13.80 -0.53 5.53
C HIS A 196 12.90 0.30 6.44
N SER A 197 11.66 -0.15 6.59
CA SER A 197 10.67 0.44 7.49
C SER A 197 11.16 0.34 8.94
N THR A 198 11.00 1.45 9.68
CA THR A 198 11.42 1.61 11.07
C THR A 198 10.25 1.56 12.05
N GLN A 199 9.02 1.83 11.58
CA GLN A 199 7.82 1.75 12.41
C GLN A 199 7.08 0.43 12.20
N ALA A 200 6.79 0.06 10.95
CA ALA A 200 6.19 -1.21 10.62
C ALA A 200 7.25 -2.33 10.53
N VAL A 201 7.77 -2.76 11.69
CA VAL A 201 8.76 -3.85 11.78
C VAL A 201 8.16 -5.21 12.16
N ALA A 202 6.90 -5.25 12.59
CA ALA A 202 6.23 -6.46 13.02
C ALA A 202 6.01 -7.49 11.88
N GLN A 203 5.82 -8.75 12.27
CA GLN A 203 5.32 -9.79 11.38
C GLN A 203 3.92 -9.42 10.89
N HIS A 204 3.74 -9.36 9.57
CA HIS A 204 2.48 -8.94 8.92
C HIS A 204 1.74 -10.11 8.24
N GLU A 205 2.33 -11.31 8.24
CA GLU A 205 1.68 -12.55 7.78
C GLU A 205 1.33 -13.41 9.00
N ASP A 206 0.07 -13.80 9.15
CA ASP A 206 -0.36 -14.77 10.17
C ASP A 206 -0.55 -16.17 9.55
N PHE A 207 -0.21 -17.19 10.33
CA PHE A 207 -0.34 -18.60 9.96
C PHE A 207 -1.77 -19.10 9.96
N ARG A 208 -2.59 -18.52 10.84
CA ARG A 208 -3.95 -18.94 11.10
C ARG A 208 -4.93 -18.28 10.11
N ASN A 209 -4.40 -17.47 9.18
CA ASN A 209 -5.10 -16.61 8.24
C ASN A 209 -6.01 -15.56 8.91
N VAL A 210 -5.98 -15.40 10.23
CA VAL A 210 -7.06 -14.75 10.98
C VAL A 210 -7.14 -13.24 10.69
N ILE A 211 -5.99 -12.60 10.47
CA ILE A 211 -5.87 -11.17 10.20
C ILE A 211 -5.31 -10.84 8.80
N TYR A 212 -4.92 -11.86 8.05
CA TYR A 212 -4.21 -11.75 6.77
C TYR A 212 -4.56 -12.93 5.87
N SER A 213 -5.13 -12.64 4.71
CA SER A 213 -5.12 -13.53 3.55
C SER A 213 -4.84 -12.67 2.33
N PRO A 214 -3.80 -12.95 1.52
CA PRO A 214 -3.35 -12.03 0.49
C PRO A 214 -4.34 -11.94 -0.68
N PRO A 215 -4.50 -10.77 -1.30
CA PRO A 215 -5.35 -10.63 -2.48
C PRO A 215 -4.78 -11.35 -3.70
N ARG A 216 -5.63 -11.54 -4.70
CA ARG A 216 -5.23 -11.72 -6.09
C ARG A 216 -4.52 -10.43 -6.53
N ARG A 217 -3.18 -10.44 -6.47
CA ARG A 217 -2.30 -9.29 -6.71
C ARG A 217 -2.36 -8.87 -8.18
N ASN A 218 -3.24 -7.92 -8.49
CA ASN A 218 -3.48 -7.47 -9.85
C ASN A 218 -2.68 -6.19 -10.11
N TRP A 219 -1.39 -6.33 -10.37
CA TRP A 219 -0.42 -5.22 -10.36
C TRP A 219 0.20 -4.92 -11.73
N SER A 220 0.35 -3.65 -12.05
CA SER A 220 0.98 -3.16 -13.28
C SER A 220 1.83 -1.91 -13.04
N PHE A 221 2.81 -1.71 -13.92
CA PHE A 221 3.50 -0.43 -14.02
C PHE A 221 2.61 0.60 -14.72
N ASP A 222 2.58 1.84 -14.24
CA ASP A 222 1.86 2.94 -14.88
C ASP A 222 2.66 3.52 -16.04
N ILE A 223 2.22 3.23 -17.27
CA ILE A 223 2.95 3.65 -18.48
C ILE A 223 3.01 5.17 -18.65
N ALA A 224 2.12 5.94 -17.99
CA ALA A 224 2.20 7.40 -18.02
C ALA A 224 3.50 7.90 -17.39
N PHE A 225 4.08 7.19 -16.42
CA PHE A 225 5.35 7.56 -15.78
C PHE A 225 6.58 7.43 -16.70
N LEU A 226 6.45 6.86 -17.91
CA LEU A 226 7.49 6.97 -18.94
C LEU A 226 7.61 8.40 -19.50
N THR A 227 6.58 9.24 -19.34
CA THR A 227 6.60 10.64 -19.78
C THR A 227 7.01 11.56 -18.63
N PRO A 228 8.14 12.31 -18.72
CA PRO A 228 8.66 13.13 -17.61
C PRO A 228 7.69 14.19 -17.06
N ASN A 229 6.75 14.68 -17.88
CA ASN A 229 5.72 15.64 -17.46
C ASN A 229 4.58 15.00 -16.66
N ASN A 230 4.39 13.68 -16.77
CA ASN A 230 3.39 12.91 -16.04
C ASN A 230 3.94 12.28 -14.75
N LEU A 231 5.21 12.56 -14.42
CA LEU A 231 5.81 12.13 -13.15
C LEU A 231 5.22 12.94 -12.00
N PRO A 232 4.87 12.31 -10.86
CA PRO A 232 4.44 13.03 -9.67
C PRO A 232 5.43 14.11 -9.21
N PRO A 233 4.97 15.15 -8.49
CA PRO A 233 5.86 16.16 -7.90
C PRO A 233 6.91 15.51 -6.99
N GLY A 234 8.16 15.96 -7.07
CA GLY A 234 9.22 15.42 -6.21
C GLY A 234 9.62 13.95 -6.49
N THR A 235 9.21 13.36 -7.62
CA THR A 235 9.80 12.08 -8.09
C THR A 235 11.33 12.19 -8.09
N PRO A 236 12.07 11.24 -7.47
CA PRO A 236 13.53 11.23 -7.51
C PRO A 236 14.05 11.07 -8.94
N PHE A 237 15.08 11.85 -9.29
CA PHE A 237 15.80 11.71 -10.56
C PHE A 237 17.22 11.23 -10.28
N PHE A 238 17.68 10.23 -11.02
CA PHE A 238 19.10 9.91 -11.09
C PHE A 238 19.83 11.05 -11.82
N GLN A 239 20.79 11.69 -11.15
CA GLN A 239 21.51 12.83 -11.71
C GLN A 239 22.88 12.43 -12.28
N PHE A 240 23.71 11.74 -11.49
CA PHE A 240 25.00 11.19 -11.93
C PHE A 240 25.51 10.13 -10.94
N THR A 241 26.38 9.24 -11.41
CA THR A 241 27.26 8.42 -10.55
C THR A 241 28.60 9.12 -10.38
N GLN A 242 29.04 9.29 -9.13
CA GLN A 242 30.42 9.68 -8.83
C GLN A 242 31.17 8.47 -8.22
N PRO A 243 32.17 7.90 -8.92
CA PRO A 243 33.08 6.94 -8.30
C PRO A 243 33.88 7.64 -7.20
N THR A 244 33.71 7.21 -5.95
CA THR A 244 34.40 7.81 -4.79
C THR A 244 35.72 7.09 -4.49
N ALA A 245 35.76 5.77 -4.66
CA ALA A 245 36.98 4.96 -4.56
C ALA A 245 36.79 3.61 -5.27
N PHE A 246 37.90 2.96 -5.62
CA PHE A 246 37.93 1.55 -6.00
C PHE A 246 38.56 0.73 -4.88
N ARG A 247 37.98 -0.43 -4.56
CA ARG A 247 38.58 -1.43 -3.68
C ARG A 247 38.55 -2.79 -4.38
N GLN A 248 39.70 -3.44 -4.47
CA GLN A 248 39.79 -4.83 -4.89
C GLN A 248 39.18 -5.72 -3.80
N SER A 249 38.17 -6.50 -4.15
CA SER A 249 37.67 -7.59 -3.31
C SER A 249 38.45 -8.86 -3.63
N LEU A 250 39.49 -9.14 -2.86
CA LEU A 250 40.12 -10.46 -2.87
C LEU A 250 39.12 -11.47 -2.29
N ARG A 251 38.82 -12.52 -3.06
CA ARG A 251 38.16 -13.75 -2.60
C ARG A 251 39.21 -14.80 -2.32
#